data_AF-A0A920SA35-F1
#
_entry.id   AF-A0A920SA35-F1
#
_cell.length_a   1.000
_cell.length_b   1.000
_cell.length_c   1.000
_cell.angle_alpha   90.00
_cell.angle_beta   90.00
_cell.angle_gamma   90.00
#
_symmetry.space_group_name_H-M   'P 1'
#
loop_
_entity.id
_entity.type
_entity.pdbx_description
1 polymer ?
#
loop_
_entity_poly.entity_id
_entity_poly.type
_entity_poly.pdbx_seq_one_letter_code
_entity_poly.pdbx_strand_id
1 'polypeptide(L)'
;MAFGGMVALNKRVHEGGSWLVRISLAQVGKWLVDQGQVPESDLKNVPADFSFEEVVDWSTTSDTPMGRLVHLAPVLSLSETPTGWDRPSVPLGYHDPVWPERSK
;
A
#
# COMPACT_ATOMS: atom_id res chain seq x y z
N MET A 1 -4.73 -8.91 2.85
CA MET A 1 -4.23 -9.40 4.16
C MET A 1 -4.41 -8.35 5.26
N ALA A 2 -3.89 -7.14 5.09
CA ALA A 2 -4.01 -6.05 6.09
C ALA A 2 -5.44 -5.80 6.58
N PHE A 3 -6.41 -5.67 5.67
CA PHE A 3 -7.82 -5.49 6.02
C PHE A 3 -8.37 -6.56 6.97
N GLY A 4 -8.15 -7.84 6.66
CA GLY A 4 -8.59 -8.94 7.52
C GLY A 4 -7.93 -8.89 8.91
N GLY A 5 -6.66 -8.49 8.98
CA GLY A 5 -5.96 -8.23 10.23
C GLY A 5 -6.60 -7.09 11.04
N MET A 6 -6.93 -5.97 10.40
CA MET A 6 -7.63 -4.85 11.06
C MET A 6 -8.99 -5.26 11.60
N VAL A 7 -9.77 -6.04 10.83
CA VAL A 7 -11.06 -6.58 11.29
C VAL A 7 -10.88 -7.50 12.49
N ALA A 8 -9.89 -8.41 12.46
CA ALA A 8 -9.58 -9.29 13.59
C ALA A 8 -9.15 -8.52 14.85
N LEU A 9 -8.36 -7.45 14.69
CA LEU A 9 -7.99 -6.56 15.80
C LEU A 9 -9.22 -5.84 16.36
N ASN A 10 -10.09 -5.32 15.49
CA ASN A 10 -11.33 -4.68 15.91
C ASN A 10 -12.22 -5.64 16.70
N LYS A 11 -12.40 -6.87 16.22
CA LYS A 11 -13.15 -7.91 16.93
C LYS A 11 -12.51 -8.26 18.27
N ARG A 12 -11.19 -8.40 18.32
CA ARG A 12 -10.47 -8.66 19.57
C ARG A 12 -10.74 -7.59 20.63
N VAL A 13 -10.82 -6.32 20.23
CA VAL A 13 -11.08 -5.21 21.16
C VAL A 13 -12.52 -5.23 21.69
N HIS A 14 -13.50 -5.54 20.85
CA HIS A 14 -14.92 -5.44 21.21
C HIS A 14 -15.53 -6.75 21.75
N GLU A 15 -15.04 -7.90 21.28
CA GLU A 15 -15.58 -9.23 21.58
C GLU A 15 -14.60 -10.09 22.40
N GLY A 16 -13.34 -9.68 22.50
CA GLY A 16 -12.28 -10.47 23.14
C GLY A 16 -11.76 -11.63 22.29
N GLY A 17 -10.89 -12.45 22.88
CA GLY A 17 -10.38 -13.69 22.29
C GLY A 17 -9.30 -13.54 21.21
N SER A 18 -9.02 -14.66 20.53
CA SER A 18 -8.07 -14.76 19.41
C SER A 18 -8.82 -15.10 18.13
N TRP A 19 -8.41 -14.48 17.02
CA TRP A 19 -9.10 -14.58 15.75
C TRP A 19 -8.18 -15.15 14.67
N LEU A 20 -8.67 -16.12 13.90
CA LEU A 20 -7.99 -16.66 12.73
C LEU A 20 -8.57 -16.03 11.46
N VAL A 21 -7.72 -15.37 10.67
CA VAL A 21 -8.09 -14.82 9.37
C VAL A 21 -7.63 -15.77 8.27
N ARG A 22 -8.58 -16.27 7.47
CA ARG A 22 -8.30 -17.07 6.26
C ARG A 22 -8.61 -16.22 5.04
N ILE A 23 -7.66 -16.14 4.11
CA ILE A 23 -7.79 -15.37 2.87
C ILE A 23 -7.25 -16.18 1.70
N SER A 24 -7.86 -16.01 0.52
CA SER A 24 -7.38 -16.56 -0.74
C SER A 24 -7.13 -15.41 -1.71
N LEU A 25 -5.88 -15.26 -2.17
CA LEU A 25 -5.52 -14.28 -3.19
C LEU A 25 -6.31 -14.49 -4.49
N ALA A 26 -6.54 -15.75 -4.87
CA ALA A 26 -7.31 -16.08 -6.07
C ALA A 26 -8.78 -15.65 -5.95
N GLN A 27 -9.42 -15.86 -4.79
CA GLN A 27 -10.79 -15.43 -4.56
C GLN A 27 -10.90 -13.89 -4.53
N VAL A 28 -9.92 -13.20 -3.94
CA VAL A 28 -9.87 -11.74 -3.96
C VAL A 28 -9.71 -11.22 -5.38
N GLY A 29 -8.82 -11.83 -6.19
CA GLY A 29 -8.65 -11.47 -7.59
C GLY A 29 -9.92 -11.66 -8.41
N LYS A 30 -10.60 -12.80 -8.23
CA LYS A 30 -11.91 -13.04 -8.86
C LYS A 30 -12.94 -12.00 -8.43
N TRP A 31 -13.05 -11.72 -7.13
CA TRP A 31 -13.99 -10.73 -6.60
C TRP A 31 -13.78 -9.33 -7.20
N LEU A 32 -12.52 -8.91 -7.39
CA LEU A 32 -12.18 -7.66 -8.05
C LEU A 32 -12.67 -7.63 -9.51
N VAL A 33 -12.43 -8.70 -10.27
CA VAL A 33 -12.92 -8.82 -11.66
C VAL A 33 -14.45 -8.81 -11.71
N ASP A 34 -15.10 -9.47 -10.75
CA ASP A 34 -16.56 -9.53 -10.64
C ASP A 34 -17.18 -8.16 -10.29
N GLN A 35 -16.40 -7.15 -9.86
CA GLN A 35 -16.90 -5.76 -9.72
C GLN A 35 -17.18 -5.08 -11.06
N GLY A 36 -16.80 -5.70 -12.17
CA GLY A 36 -16.92 -5.15 -13.51
C GLY A 36 -15.68 -4.39 -13.96
N GLN A 37 -15.59 -4.20 -15.28
CA GLN A 37 -14.55 -3.40 -15.91
C GLN A 37 -15.19 -2.16 -16.52
N VAL A 38 -14.38 -1.12 -16.72
CA VAL A 38 -14.82 0.09 -17.42
C VAL A 38 -15.21 -0.29 -18.86
N PRO A 39 -16.43 0.06 -19.32
CA PRO A 39 -16.86 -0.23 -20.70
C PRO A 39 -15.90 0.37 -21.73
N GLU A 40 -15.63 -0.35 -22.82
CA GLU A 40 -14.74 0.15 -23.90
C GLU A 40 -15.21 1.49 -24.49
N SER A 41 -16.52 1.75 -24.48
CA SER A 41 -17.09 3.04 -24.91
C SER A 41 -16.54 4.22 -24.13
N ASP A 42 -16.22 4.00 -22.85
CA ASP A 42 -15.80 5.02 -21.90
C ASP A 42 -14.27 5.21 -21.91
N LEU A 43 -13.54 4.29 -22.55
CA LEU A 43 -12.08 4.34 -22.70
C LEU A 43 -11.62 5.16 -23.91
N LYS A 44 -12.52 5.59 -24.80
CA LYS A 44 -12.16 6.22 -26.08
C LYS A 44 -11.28 7.46 -25.97
N ASN A 45 -11.38 8.20 -24.87
CA ASN A 45 -10.62 9.43 -24.62
C ASN A 45 -9.65 9.30 -23.45
N VAL A 46 -9.40 8.08 -22.96
CA VAL A 46 -8.41 7.83 -21.91
C VAL A 46 -7.03 7.69 -22.57
N PRO A 47 -6.02 8.48 -22.16
CA PRO A 47 -4.66 8.32 -22.64
C PRO A 47 -4.16 6.88 -22.42
N ALA A 48 -3.40 6.34 -23.38
CA ALA A 48 -2.83 5.00 -23.26
C ALA A 48 -1.79 4.90 -22.13
N ASP A 49 -1.11 6.02 -21.84
CA ASP A 49 -0.07 6.15 -20.84
C ASP A 49 -0.27 7.42 -20.00
N PHE A 50 0.30 7.42 -18.80
CA PHE A 50 0.41 8.61 -17.97
C PHE A 50 1.47 9.55 -18.51
N SER A 51 1.21 10.86 -18.43
CA SER A 51 2.23 11.87 -18.71
C SER A 51 3.32 11.87 -17.64
N PHE A 52 4.49 12.38 -17.99
CA PHE A 52 5.59 12.53 -17.03
C PHE A 52 5.19 13.45 -15.85
N GLU A 53 4.43 14.50 -16.12
CA GLU A 53 3.95 15.45 -15.10
C GLU A 53 3.02 14.77 -14.09
N GLU A 54 2.09 13.93 -14.54
CA GLU A 54 1.22 13.14 -13.65
C GLU A 54 2.03 12.18 -12.76
N VAL A 55 3.02 11.49 -13.35
CA VAL A 55 3.88 10.58 -12.57
C VAL A 55 4.69 11.35 -11.53
N VAL A 56 5.18 12.55 -11.86
CA VAL A 56 5.89 13.42 -10.93
C VAL A 56 4.97 13.86 -9.79
N ASP A 57 3.72 14.23 -10.08
CA ASP A 57 2.74 14.64 -9.07
C ASP A 57 2.38 13.50 -8.10
N TRP A 58 2.43 12.25 -8.56
CA TRP A 58 2.21 11.06 -7.71
C TRP A 58 3.50 10.54 -7.06
N SER A 59 4.63 11.16 -7.34
CA SER A 59 5.92 10.74 -6.81
C SER A 59 6.31 11.51 -5.56
N THR A 60 7.14 10.88 -4.75
CA THR A 60 7.84 11.47 -3.61
C THR A 60 9.32 11.15 -3.72
N THR A 61 10.12 11.80 -2.89
CA THR A 61 11.58 11.62 -2.86
C THR A 61 12.01 11.20 -1.47
N SER A 62 12.83 10.15 -1.41
CA SER A 62 13.47 9.70 -0.18
C SER A 62 14.99 9.73 -0.34
N ASP A 63 15.69 10.23 0.68
CA ASP A 63 17.14 10.08 0.77
C ASP A 63 17.45 8.68 1.30
N THR A 64 18.24 7.93 0.53
CA THR A 64 18.60 6.53 0.85
C THR A 64 20.13 6.41 0.99
N PRO A 65 20.64 5.33 1.59
CA PRO A 65 22.07 5.05 1.61
C PRO A 65 22.70 4.89 0.22
N MET A 66 21.89 4.65 -0.81
CA MET A 66 22.31 4.57 -2.21
C MET A 66 22.20 5.92 -2.95
N GLY A 67 21.82 6.99 -2.25
CA GLY A 67 21.54 8.31 -2.82
C GLY A 67 20.05 8.65 -2.83
N ARG A 68 19.70 9.73 -3.53
CA ARG A 68 18.33 10.22 -3.62
C ARG A 68 17.49 9.34 -4.56
N LEU A 69 16.34 8.85 -4.07
CA LEU A 69 15.43 7.99 -4.81
C LEU A 69 14.09 8.70 -5.02
N VAL A 70 13.63 8.77 -6.28
CA VAL A 70 12.27 9.19 -6.63
C VAL A 70 11.41 7.94 -6.82
N HIS A 71 10.27 7.88 -6.17
CA HIS A 71 9.35 6.74 -6.21
C HIS A 71 7.91 7.18 -5.93
N LEU A 72 6.92 6.31 -6.15
CA LEU A 72 5.52 6.66 -5.89
C LEU A 72 5.26 6.98 -4.41
N ALA A 73 4.47 8.02 -4.18
CA ALA A 73 3.91 8.37 -2.89
C ALA A 73 2.84 7.35 -2.47
N PRO A 74 2.51 7.25 -1.17
CA PRO A 74 1.37 6.45 -0.73
C PRO A 74 0.07 6.91 -1.42
N VAL A 75 -0.67 5.96 -1.99
CA VAL A 75 -1.92 6.24 -2.73
C VAL A 75 -3.05 6.70 -1.80
N LEU A 76 -2.99 6.32 -0.53
CA LEU A 76 -3.99 6.67 0.48
C LEU A 76 -3.55 7.90 1.26
N SER A 77 -4.48 8.83 1.48
CA SER A 77 -4.36 9.88 2.48
C SER A 77 -5.27 9.55 3.67
N LEU A 78 -4.69 9.41 4.85
CA LEU A 78 -5.39 9.04 6.08
C LEU A 78 -5.24 10.19 7.08
N SER A 79 -6.36 10.66 7.64
CA SER A 79 -6.39 11.83 8.53
C SER A 79 -5.76 11.58 9.90
N GLU A 80 -5.88 10.36 10.43
CA GLU A 80 -5.41 10.02 11.78
C GLU A 80 -4.05 9.32 11.79
N THR A 81 -3.75 8.57 10.73
CA THR A 81 -2.49 7.83 10.59
C THR A 81 -1.82 8.21 9.28
N PRO A 82 -1.10 9.35 9.24
CA PRO A 82 -0.45 9.82 8.02
C PRO A 82 0.34 8.71 7.34
N THR A 83 0.10 8.52 6.05
CA THR A 83 0.76 7.48 5.28
C THR A 83 2.17 7.93 4.91
N GLY A 84 3.11 6.99 4.90
CA GLY A 84 4.51 7.31 4.64
C GLY A 84 5.37 6.07 4.48
N TRP A 85 6.61 6.31 4.07
CA TRP A 85 7.64 5.29 3.91
C TRP A 85 8.71 5.47 4.99
N ASP A 86 8.43 4.97 6.20
CA ASP A 86 9.35 5.11 7.34
C ASP A 86 10.70 4.41 7.14
N ARG A 87 10.76 3.47 6.18
CA ARG A 87 11.98 2.75 5.82
C ARG A 87 12.17 2.74 4.32
N PRO A 88 13.12 3.55 3.81
CA PRO A 88 13.42 3.57 2.39
C PRO A 88 14.16 2.31 1.96
N SER A 89 14.31 2.13 0.65
CA SER A 89 15.13 1.07 0.07
C SER A 89 16.59 1.19 0.52
N VAL A 90 17.20 0.06 0.89
CA VAL A 90 18.58 -0.01 1.36
C VAL A 90 19.32 -1.21 0.74
N PRO A 91 20.67 -1.20 0.70
CA PRO A 91 21.44 -2.37 0.30
C PRO A 91 21.18 -3.59 1.19
N LEU A 92 21.45 -4.77 0.63
CA LEU A 92 21.42 -6.02 1.40
C LEU A 92 22.42 -5.93 2.57
N GLY A 93 21.94 -6.24 3.78
CA GLY A 93 22.77 -6.20 5.00
C GLY A 93 22.92 -4.82 5.64
N TYR A 94 22.19 -3.79 5.18
CA TYR A 94 22.31 -2.44 5.73
C TYR A 94 21.76 -2.27 7.16
N HIS A 95 20.69 -2.99 7.52
CA HIS A 95 20.08 -2.91 8.85
C HIS A 95 20.59 -4.02 9.76
N ASP A 96 20.79 -3.69 11.03
CA ASP A 96 21.05 -4.68 12.07
C ASP A 96 19.88 -5.65 12.24
N PRO A 97 20.12 -6.92 12.63
CA PRO A 97 19.08 -7.94 12.82
C PRO A 97 18.34 -7.75 14.17
N VAL A 98 17.88 -6.53 14.44
CA VAL A 98 17.18 -6.15 15.66
C VAL A 98 15.76 -5.69 15.35
N TRP A 99 14.87 -5.83 16.33
CA TRP A 99 13.53 -5.26 16.20
C TRP A 99 13.62 -3.75 16.42
N PRO A 100 13.30 -2.96 15.39
CA PRO A 100 13.35 -1.52 15.48
C PRO A 100 12.26 -1.01 16.42
N GLU A 101 12.56 0.08 17.12
CA GLU A 101 11.56 0.77 17.92
C GLU A 101 10.38 1.18 17.03
N ARG A 102 9.17 1.15 17.60
CA ARG A 102 8.00 1.66 16.90
C ARG A 102 8.19 3.16 16.69
N SER A 103 8.08 3.62 15.44
CA SER A 103 7.90 5.04 15.17
C SER A 103 6.65 5.51 15.93
N LYS A 104 6.76 6.67 16.57
CA LYS A 104 5.64 7.32 17.28
C LYS A 104 4.72 7.98 16.28
#